data_AF-A0A423VJH6-F1
#
_entry.id   AF-A0A423VJH6-F1
#
_cell.length_a   1.000
_cell.length_b   1.000
_cell.length_c   1.000
_cell.angle_alpha   90.00
_cell.angle_beta   90.00
_cell.angle_gamma   90.00
#
_symmetry.space_group_name_H-M   'P 1'
#
loop_
_entity.id
_entity.type
_entity.pdbx_description
1 polymer ?
#
loop_
_entity_poly.entity_id
_entity_poly.type
_entity_poly.pdbx_seq_one_letter_code
_entity_poly.pdbx_strand_id
1 'polypeptide(L)'
;MSSIYDLLGKVDNLNDPVPILNRTSTIYGLVLSFLALSSLCVLGRLWIRFCITHTPGWDDLFVVLAVLSNVVQAVGLFLAIDNGLGKHFLLLSIEGMQEFIRTDYIANGAYPTSSTFIKLALLLQYLRIFEQRTKSRVITLVTITVVCLWGFAFSFLAWVPSIPVQSYWDFLIPDSQATRYGYGSHDPKAFVATYVANATTNMALDLIILAIPISLWMDGNNRGKTRIALFGIFVLGATANVCSIIRLISIIESKGGTYPTLDPSWYGCTPVILSALEVNISTLCASLPVYWPVFKDHIGMILVTHEVKITRETRDTGDFSILNESGELYSLEPITPRGKRHGEDDYIRARVDPLHETKTMLNPGQDLIAYLSRLVYPTLSEARSGYSSTMPKYIIDTCTVADAADVGRNNMTAFWQDPNWRLTWKNVDLPHVIEQCVARSPRNLLRDRDTVRHIKAVDPETGKFLGYARWALPQKYCKNADGTPVWPEGQVPDVDPVEKARIVQRAEAADWNPDQSSDVLDVPLTMKKKELLAKKDYIVLEFFAVHPENQRKGVGTALLKYGVQKAEELGIDIFVMAFVGGFRVYKSQCF
;
A
#
# COMPACT_ATOMS: atom_id res chain seq x y z
N MET A 1 40.88 -38.76 23.07
CA MET A 1 39.48 -38.31 22.93
C MET A 1 38.74 -39.46 22.29
N SER A 2 37.66 -39.93 22.90
CA SER A 2 36.77 -40.93 22.31
C SER A 2 36.16 -40.36 21.03
N SER A 3 36.16 -41.13 19.95
CA SER A 3 35.53 -40.77 18.68
C SER A 3 34.02 -40.63 18.87
N ILE A 4 33.34 -39.87 18.01
CA ILE A 4 31.88 -39.73 18.04
C ILE A 4 31.16 -41.07 17.93
N TYR A 5 31.75 -42.05 17.23
CA TYR A 5 31.21 -43.40 17.12
C TYR A 5 31.26 -44.19 18.43
N ASP A 6 32.11 -43.83 19.39
CA ASP A 6 32.14 -44.47 20.72
C ASP A 6 30.88 -44.16 21.55
N LEU A 7 30.06 -43.21 21.09
CA LEU A 7 28.76 -42.88 21.69
C LEU A 7 27.63 -43.76 21.12
N LEU A 8 27.87 -44.52 20.05
CA LEU A 8 26.86 -45.37 19.42
C LEU A 8 26.52 -46.56 20.34
N GLY A 9 25.24 -46.67 20.73
CA GLY A 9 24.77 -47.75 21.62
C GLY A 9 25.24 -47.65 23.07
N LYS A 10 25.79 -46.51 23.47
CA LYS A 10 26.24 -46.27 24.86
C LYS A 10 25.08 -46.25 25.86
N VAL A 11 23.90 -45.81 25.41
CA VAL A 11 22.65 -45.82 26.17
C VAL A 11 21.59 -46.45 25.26
N ASP A 12 20.81 -47.38 25.80
CA ASP A 12 19.67 -47.96 25.10
C ASP A 12 18.51 -46.94 25.10
N ASN A 13 18.20 -46.40 23.93
CA ASN A 13 17.12 -45.45 23.69
C ASN A 13 16.00 -46.03 22.80
N LEU A 14 16.01 -47.34 22.53
CA LEU A 14 15.09 -47.97 21.56
C LEU A 14 13.62 -47.98 22.01
N ASN A 15 13.38 -47.81 23.31
CA ASN A 15 12.04 -47.79 23.92
C ASN A 15 11.51 -46.37 24.14
N ASP A 16 12.23 -45.33 23.68
CA ASP A 16 11.79 -43.96 23.83
C ASP A 16 10.47 -43.71 23.05
N PRO A 17 9.54 -42.92 23.61
CA PRO A 17 8.29 -42.63 22.92
C PRO A 17 8.58 -41.87 21.62
N VAL A 18 8.07 -42.38 20.50
CA VAL A 18 8.26 -41.77 19.17
C VAL A 18 7.76 -40.32 19.19
N PRO A 19 8.63 -39.32 19.00
CA PRO A 19 8.22 -37.92 18.91
C PRO A 19 7.24 -37.74 17.74
N ILE A 20 6.26 -36.85 17.90
CA ILE A 20 5.26 -36.58 16.85
C ILE A 20 5.94 -36.17 15.53
N LEU A 21 7.04 -35.41 15.62
CA LEU A 21 7.83 -34.96 14.48
C LEU A 21 8.61 -36.09 13.78
N ASN A 22 8.81 -37.24 14.41
CA ASN A 22 9.49 -38.39 13.79
C ASN A 22 8.53 -39.23 12.92
N ARG A 23 7.23 -38.94 12.93
CA ARG A 23 6.25 -39.64 12.08
C ARG A 23 6.35 -39.14 10.64
N THR A 24 6.59 -40.04 9.70
CA THR A 24 6.72 -39.75 8.26
C THR A 24 5.59 -38.90 7.70
N SER A 25 4.33 -39.19 8.07
CA SER A 25 3.17 -38.41 7.61
C SER A 25 3.18 -36.96 8.10
N THR A 26 3.68 -36.72 9.31
CA THR A 26 3.85 -35.37 9.88
C THR A 26 4.93 -34.60 9.14
N ILE A 27 6.05 -35.25 8.79
CA ILE A 27 7.14 -34.62 8.05
C ILE A 27 6.67 -34.16 6.67
N TYR A 28 6.07 -35.06 5.88
CA TYR A 28 5.53 -34.71 4.56
C TYR A 28 4.46 -33.62 4.66
N GLY A 29 3.51 -33.78 5.59
CA GLY A 29 2.42 -32.81 5.77
C GLY A 29 2.93 -31.40 6.08
N LEU A 30 3.87 -31.25 7.01
CA LEU A 30 4.43 -29.95 7.36
C LEU A 30 5.30 -29.36 6.25
N VAL A 31 6.28 -30.13 5.76
CA VAL A 31 7.27 -29.62 4.82
C VAL A 31 6.63 -29.27 3.48
N LEU A 32 5.79 -30.15 2.91
CA LEU A 32 5.13 -29.88 1.63
C LEU A 32 4.15 -28.72 1.73
N SER A 33 3.37 -28.62 2.81
CA SER A 33 2.40 -27.53 2.95
C SER A 33 3.09 -26.18 3.04
N PHE A 34 4.15 -26.06 3.85
CA PHE A 34 4.90 -24.81 3.99
C PHE A 34 5.72 -24.47 2.73
N LEU A 35 6.29 -25.48 2.05
CA LEU A 35 7.00 -25.30 0.80
C LEU A 35 6.08 -24.85 -0.33
N ALA A 36 4.90 -25.46 -0.45
CA ALA A 36 3.90 -25.06 -1.44
C ALA A 36 3.43 -23.63 -1.17
N LEU A 37 3.09 -23.31 0.08
CA LEU A 37 2.65 -21.98 0.47
C LEU A 37 3.73 -20.91 0.23
N SER A 38 4.98 -21.19 0.60
CA SER A 38 6.10 -20.26 0.39
C SER A 38 6.40 -20.07 -1.10
N SER A 39 6.37 -21.14 -1.90
CA SER A 39 6.59 -21.09 -3.34
C SER A 39 5.50 -20.30 -4.06
N LEU A 40 4.22 -20.52 -3.73
CA LEU A 40 3.10 -19.73 -4.27
C LEU A 40 3.24 -18.24 -3.90
N CYS A 41 3.67 -17.95 -2.68
CA CYS A 41 3.92 -16.58 -2.23
C CYS A 41 5.10 -15.93 -2.96
N VAL A 42 6.11 -16.68 -3.37
CA VAL A 42 7.19 -16.14 -4.21
C VAL A 42 6.72 -15.92 -5.65
N LEU A 43 5.93 -16.83 -6.21
CA LEU A 43 5.35 -16.64 -7.55
C LEU A 43 4.48 -15.38 -7.61
N GLY A 44 3.62 -15.15 -6.61
CA GLY A 44 2.84 -13.92 -6.52
C GLY A 44 3.71 -12.67 -6.33
N ARG A 45 4.81 -12.76 -5.56
CA ARG A 45 5.80 -11.67 -5.43
C ARG A 45 6.39 -11.30 -6.79
N LEU A 46 6.84 -12.30 -7.55
CA LEU A 46 7.42 -12.11 -8.88
C LEU A 46 6.37 -11.54 -9.84
N TRP A 47 5.15 -12.07 -9.85
CA TRP A 47 4.06 -11.53 -10.65
C TRP A 47 3.84 -10.04 -10.40
N ILE A 48 3.74 -9.63 -9.12
CA ILE A 48 3.57 -8.22 -8.77
C ILE A 48 4.75 -7.38 -9.26
N ARG A 49 5.99 -7.82 -9.05
CA ARG A 49 7.19 -7.05 -9.41
C ARG A 49 7.40 -6.91 -10.92
N PHE A 50 7.15 -7.98 -11.67
CA PHE A 50 7.39 -8.02 -13.10
C PHE A 50 6.21 -7.53 -13.94
N CYS A 51 4.97 -7.80 -13.50
CA CYS A 51 3.76 -7.52 -14.30
C CYS A 51 2.91 -6.36 -13.77
N ILE A 52 2.95 -6.03 -12.47
CA ILE A 52 2.11 -4.96 -11.89
C ILE A 52 2.93 -3.69 -11.64
N THR A 53 4.02 -3.78 -10.88
CA THR A 53 4.83 -2.61 -10.50
C THR A 53 5.97 -2.34 -11.48
N HIS A 54 6.36 -3.32 -12.30
CA HIS A 54 7.50 -3.22 -13.24
C HIS A 54 8.80 -2.74 -12.59
N THR A 55 9.08 -3.21 -11.36
CA THR A 55 10.27 -2.80 -10.58
C THR A 55 11.05 -4.01 -10.05
N PRO A 56 11.62 -4.87 -10.92
CA PRO A 56 12.41 -6.01 -10.46
C PRO A 56 13.65 -5.58 -9.69
N GLY A 57 14.14 -6.43 -8.79
CA GLY A 57 15.33 -6.15 -8.00
C GLY A 57 16.23 -7.31 -7.66
N TRP A 58 17.38 -6.95 -7.10
CA TRP A 58 18.32 -7.91 -6.51
C TRP A 58 17.65 -8.70 -5.38
N ASP A 59 16.77 -8.08 -4.59
CA ASP A 59 15.96 -8.79 -3.59
C ASP A 59 15.16 -9.94 -4.19
N ASP A 60 14.58 -9.76 -5.38
CA ASP A 60 13.78 -10.80 -6.05
C ASP A 60 14.65 -11.97 -6.53
N LEU A 61 15.87 -11.70 -7.03
CA LEU A 61 16.84 -12.74 -7.39
C LEU A 61 17.21 -13.61 -6.19
N PHE A 62 17.53 -12.98 -5.06
CA PHE A 62 17.92 -13.71 -3.85
C PHE A 62 16.77 -14.52 -3.25
N VAL A 63 15.51 -14.05 -3.34
CA VAL A 63 14.33 -14.87 -2.96
C VAL A 63 14.23 -16.11 -3.83
N VAL A 64 14.43 -16.00 -5.15
CA VAL A 64 14.40 -17.15 -6.06
C VAL A 64 15.50 -18.15 -5.72
N LEU A 65 16.73 -17.68 -5.49
CA LEU A 65 17.85 -18.52 -5.07
C LEU A 65 17.58 -19.21 -3.73
N ALA A 66 16.94 -18.52 -2.79
CA ALA A 66 16.53 -19.08 -1.51
C ALA A 66 15.51 -20.23 -1.68
N VAL A 67 14.47 -20.03 -2.51
CA VAL A 67 13.47 -21.07 -2.78
C VAL A 67 14.10 -22.27 -3.51
N LEU A 68 14.95 -22.04 -4.50
CA LEU A 68 15.64 -23.14 -5.19
C LEU A 68 16.49 -23.97 -4.21
N SER A 69 17.23 -23.30 -3.33
CA SER A 69 18.00 -23.98 -2.28
C SER A 69 17.10 -24.70 -1.26
N ASN A 70 15.96 -24.12 -0.91
CA ASN A 70 14.97 -24.74 -0.02
C ASN A 70 14.30 -25.97 -0.65
N VAL A 71 14.09 -25.98 -1.98
CA VAL A 71 13.64 -27.18 -2.70
C VAL A 71 14.70 -28.27 -2.64
N VAL A 72 15.99 -27.94 -2.81
CA VAL A 72 17.09 -28.91 -2.64
C VAL A 72 17.09 -29.47 -1.21
N GLN A 73 16.87 -28.62 -0.20
CA GLN A 73 16.74 -29.05 1.20
C GLN A 73 15.57 -30.03 1.37
N ALA A 74 14.39 -29.70 0.84
CA ALA A 74 13.21 -30.55 0.95
C ALA A 74 13.40 -31.90 0.25
N VAL A 75 14.04 -31.93 -0.92
CA VAL A 75 14.39 -33.18 -1.62
C VAL A 75 15.35 -34.01 -0.78
N GLY A 76 16.43 -33.42 -0.25
CA GLY A 76 17.37 -34.11 0.64
C GLY A 76 16.67 -34.69 1.87
N LEU A 77 15.73 -33.92 2.46
CA LEU A 77 14.92 -34.36 3.58
C LEU A 77 14.03 -35.57 3.24
N PHE A 78 13.35 -35.55 2.10
CA PHE A 78 12.50 -36.67 1.68
C PHE A 78 13.31 -37.93 1.39
N LEU A 79 14.49 -37.79 0.79
CA LEU A 79 15.41 -38.91 0.62
C LEU A 79 15.93 -39.44 1.97
N ALA A 80 16.17 -38.56 2.95
CA ALA A 80 16.58 -38.98 4.28
C ALA A 80 15.46 -39.76 5.01
N ILE A 81 14.18 -39.43 4.79
CA ILE A 81 13.04 -40.21 5.31
C ILE A 81 13.08 -41.65 4.79
N ASP A 82 13.26 -41.82 3.48
CA ASP A 82 13.33 -43.14 2.85
C ASP A 82 14.52 -43.96 3.39
N ASN A 83 15.62 -43.28 3.73
CA ASN A 83 16.83 -43.88 4.29
C ASN A 83 16.87 -43.97 5.82
N GLY A 84 15.80 -43.64 6.54
CA GLY A 84 15.68 -43.92 7.97
C GLY A 84 15.59 -42.72 8.91
N LEU A 85 15.37 -41.50 8.42
CA LEU A 85 15.06 -40.36 9.28
C LEU A 85 13.83 -40.64 10.13
N GLY A 86 13.91 -40.33 11.43
CA GLY A 86 12.86 -40.61 12.41
C GLY A 86 12.88 -42.04 12.96
N LYS A 87 13.82 -42.90 12.51
CA LYS A 87 14.11 -44.21 13.12
C LYS A 87 15.42 -44.13 13.90
N HIS A 88 15.58 -45.01 14.89
CA HIS A 88 16.83 -45.12 15.65
C HIS A 88 17.99 -45.51 14.75
N PHE A 89 19.08 -44.75 14.83
CA PHE A 89 20.25 -44.91 13.97
C PHE A 89 20.84 -46.33 14.05
N LEU A 90 20.85 -46.93 15.25
CA LEU A 90 21.28 -48.30 15.50
C LEU A 90 20.48 -49.39 14.77
N LEU A 91 19.23 -49.12 14.39
CA LEU A 91 18.39 -50.08 13.68
C LEU A 91 18.66 -50.10 12.17
N LEU A 92 19.46 -49.15 11.67
CA LEU A 92 19.87 -49.10 10.28
C LEU A 92 21.06 -50.05 10.05
N SER A 93 21.13 -50.70 8.88
CA SER A 93 22.35 -51.41 8.49
C SER A 93 23.49 -50.41 8.28
N ILE A 94 24.74 -50.88 8.21
CA ILE A 94 25.89 -49.99 7.96
C ILE A 94 25.70 -49.22 6.65
N GLU A 95 25.24 -49.90 5.59
CA GLU A 95 24.93 -49.27 4.30
C GLU A 95 23.79 -48.24 4.45
N GLY A 96 22.75 -48.57 5.23
CA GLY A 96 21.65 -47.64 5.52
C GLY A 96 22.09 -46.39 6.28
N MET A 97 23.00 -46.53 7.25
CA MET A 97 23.59 -45.39 7.97
C MET A 97 24.38 -44.48 7.03
N GLN A 98 25.19 -45.05 6.12
CA GLN A 98 25.95 -44.28 5.13
C GLN A 98 25.01 -43.52 4.18
N GLU A 99 23.95 -44.18 3.69
CA GLU A 99 22.99 -43.55 2.78
C GLU A 99 22.15 -42.46 3.48
N PHE A 100 21.79 -42.68 4.75
CA PHE A 100 21.18 -41.65 5.59
C PHE A 100 22.08 -40.41 5.71
N ILE A 101 23.35 -40.56 6.10
CA ILE A 101 24.27 -39.42 6.24
C ILE A 101 24.49 -38.72 4.89
N ARG A 102 24.56 -39.47 3.79
CA ARG A 102 24.69 -38.92 2.43
C ARG A 102 23.47 -38.08 2.03
N THR A 103 22.27 -38.51 2.38
CA THR A 103 21.04 -37.79 2.03
C THR A 103 20.77 -36.62 2.96
N ASP A 104 21.06 -36.77 4.25
CA ASP A 104 21.04 -35.68 5.23
C ASP A 104 22.09 -34.59 4.92
N TYR A 105 23.26 -34.95 4.39
CA TYR A 105 24.27 -34.01 3.91
C TYR A 105 23.70 -32.97 2.94
N ILE A 106 22.85 -33.38 2.00
CA ILE A 106 22.23 -32.47 1.02
C ILE A 106 21.31 -31.48 1.74
N ALA A 107 20.51 -31.95 2.69
CA ALA A 107 19.61 -31.11 3.48
C ALA A 107 20.40 -30.14 4.38
N ASN A 108 21.45 -30.62 5.04
CA ASN A 108 22.30 -29.84 5.93
C ASN A 108 23.12 -28.78 5.17
N GLY A 109 23.56 -29.07 3.94
CA GLY A 109 24.22 -28.11 3.05
C GLY A 109 23.29 -27.02 2.53
N ALA A 110 22.09 -27.40 2.11
CA ALA A 110 21.10 -26.49 1.55
C ALA A 110 20.49 -25.52 2.59
N TYR A 111 20.45 -25.90 3.87
CA TYR A 111 19.93 -25.07 4.95
C TYR A 111 20.66 -23.71 5.13
N PRO A 112 21.96 -23.65 5.46
CA PRO A 112 22.66 -22.38 5.66
C PRO A 112 22.69 -21.55 4.36
N THR A 113 22.70 -22.21 3.19
CA THR A 113 22.65 -21.53 1.89
C THR A 113 21.31 -20.82 1.68
N SER A 114 20.19 -21.53 1.87
CA SER A 114 18.84 -20.95 1.75
C SER A 114 18.59 -19.86 2.81
N SER A 115 19.01 -20.10 4.05
CA SER A 115 18.94 -19.12 5.14
C SER A 115 19.72 -17.84 4.82
N THR A 116 20.92 -17.96 4.24
CA THR A 116 21.72 -16.80 3.81
C THR A 116 21.01 -16.02 2.72
N PHE A 117 20.53 -16.69 1.67
CA PHE A 117 19.87 -16.02 0.56
C PHE A 117 18.60 -15.29 0.98
N ILE A 118 17.79 -15.88 1.87
CA ILE A 118 16.56 -15.19 2.32
C ILE A 118 16.86 -13.98 3.21
N LYS A 119 17.90 -14.06 4.05
CA LYS A 119 18.38 -12.92 4.85
C LYS A 119 18.91 -11.80 3.95
N LEU A 120 19.67 -12.13 2.90
CA LEU A 120 20.13 -11.15 1.91
C LEU A 120 18.98 -10.52 1.15
N ALA A 121 17.97 -11.29 0.73
CA ALA A 121 16.77 -10.76 0.10
C ALA A 121 16.04 -9.72 0.98
N LEU A 122 15.85 -10.03 2.27
CA LEU A 122 15.25 -9.12 3.25
C LEU A 122 16.06 -7.81 3.40
N LEU A 123 17.37 -7.93 3.57
CA LEU A 123 18.26 -6.77 3.75
C LEU A 123 18.31 -5.89 2.49
N LEU A 124 18.36 -6.49 1.29
CA LEU A 124 18.29 -5.76 0.03
C LEU A 124 16.95 -5.05 -0.15
N GLN A 125 15.86 -5.67 0.30
CA GLN A 125 14.54 -5.05 0.31
C GLN A 125 14.50 -3.86 1.28
N TYR A 126 15.15 -3.94 2.45
CA TYR A 126 15.28 -2.80 3.36
C TYR A 126 16.11 -1.65 2.78
N LEU A 127 17.19 -1.94 2.04
CA LEU A 127 17.97 -0.90 1.36
C LEU A 127 17.18 -0.14 0.30
N ARG A 128 16.11 -0.73 -0.25
CA ARG A 128 15.19 -0.04 -1.16
C ARG A 128 14.22 0.90 -0.44
N ILE A 129 13.88 0.59 0.81
CA ILE A 129 12.95 1.36 1.62
C ILE A 129 13.65 2.54 2.31
N PHE A 130 14.90 2.36 2.75
CA PHE A 130 15.64 3.41 3.47
C PHE A 130 16.24 4.48 2.55
N GLU A 131 16.01 5.74 2.91
CA GLU A 131 16.65 6.90 2.27
C GLU A 131 18.18 6.89 2.40
N GLN A 132 18.87 7.54 1.46
CA GLN A 132 20.32 7.42 1.26
C GLN A 132 21.21 7.91 2.42
N ARG A 133 20.67 8.65 3.41
CA ARG A 133 21.44 9.22 4.53
C ARG A 133 20.99 8.78 5.93
N THR A 134 20.16 7.74 6.05
CA THR A 134 19.65 7.29 7.35
C THR A 134 20.60 6.29 8.03
N LYS A 135 20.76 6.39 9.36
CA LYS A 135 21.54 5.44 10.18
C LYS A 135 21.13 3.98 9.92
N SER A 136 19.84 3.72 9.73
CA SER A 136 19.29 2.39 9.44
C SER A 136 19.82 1.79 8.14
N ARG A 137 20.13 2.62 7.12
CA ARG A 137 20.75 2.17 5.87
C ARG A 137 22.18 1.67 6.09
N VAL A 138 22.96 2.39 6.90
CA VAL A 138 24.33 1.99 7.27
C VAL A 138 24.34 0.69 8.05
N ILE A 139 23.45 0.56 9.05
CA ILE A 139 23.29 -0.68 9.82
C ILE A 139 22.93 -1.85 8.89
N THR A 140 22.04 -1.62 7.92
CA THR A 140 21.65 -2.64 6.93
C THR A 140 22.86 -3.07 6.08
N LEU A 141 23.68 -2.13 5.60
CA LEU A 141 24.89 -2.46 4.82
C LEU A 141 25.90 -3.28 5.62
N VAL A 142 26.17 -2.89 6.87
CA VAL A 142 27.04 -3.66 7.76
C VAL A 142 26.48 -5.06 8.00
N THR A 143 25.17 -5.18 8.20
CA THR A 143 24.50 -6.47 8.41
C THR A 143 24.60 -7.36 7.16
N ILE A 144 24.50 -6.79 5.95
CA ILE A 144 24.72 -7.53 4.69
C ILE A 144 26.13 -8.14 4.67
N THR A 145 27.16 -7.35 5.00
CA THR A 145 28.54 -7.85 5.04
C THR A 145 28.68 -9.01 6.04
N VAL A 146 28.11 -8.87 7.24
CA VAL A 146 28.13 -9.93 8.26
C VAL A 146 27.41 -11.19 7.78
N VAL A 147 26.22 -11.06 7.18
CA VAL A 147 25.45 -12.19 6.65
C VAL A 147 26.17 -12.88 5.50
N CYS A 148 26.83 -12.14 4.61
CA CYS A 148 27.64 -12.73 3.54
C CYS A 148 28.81 -13.57 4.09
N LEU A 149 29.55 -13.03 5.07
CA LEU A 149 30.67 -13.73 5.69
C LEU A 149 30.19 -14.97 6.46
N TRP A 150 29.13 -14.82 7.24
CA TRP A 150 28.49 -15.91 7.99
C TRP A 150 27.99 -17.01 7.05
N GLY A 151 27.26 -16.63 6.00
CA GLY A 151 26.67 -17.54 5.05
C GLY A 151 27.71 -18.28 4.23
N PHE A 152 28.78 -17.59 3.81
CA PHE A 152 29.92 -18.21 3.16
C PHE A 152 30.59 -19.23 4.08
N ALA A 153 30.89 -18.86 5.33
CA ALA A 153 31.56 -19.75 6.28
C ALA A 153 30.75 -21.01 6.57
N PHE A 154 29.47 -20.88 6.95
CA PHE A 154 28.65 -22.04 7.31
C PHE A 154 28.19 -22.86 6.11
N SER A 155 27.94 -22.24 4.94
CA SER A 155 27.65 -23.00 3.73
C SER A 155 28.89 -23.77 3.25
N PHE A 156 30.08 -23.15 3.31
CA PHE A 156 31.32 -23.85 2.98
C PHE A 156 31.57 -25.04 3.91
N LEU A 157 31.42 -24.85 5.23
CA LEU A 157 31.55 -25.94 6.20
C LEU A 157 30.53 -27.06 5.98
N ALA A 158 29.32 -26.74 5.51
CA ALA A 158 28.26 -27.72 5.29
C ALA A 158 28.42 -28.50 3.96
N TRP A 159 28.83 -27.82 2.88
CA TRP A 159 29.08 -28.45 1.58
C TRP A 159 30.46 -29.12 1.50
N VAL A 160 31.42 -28.69 2.31
CA VAL A 160 32.76 -29.29 2.40
C VAL A 160 33.06 -29.63 3.86
N PRO A 161 32.38 -30.65 4.44
CA PRO A 161 32.62 -31.07 5.83
C PRO A 161 33.93 -31.87 6.01
N SER A 162 34.47 -32.41 4.91
CA SER A 162 35.72 -33.16 4.89
C SER A 162 36.44 -33.05 3.54
N ILE A 163 37.75 -33.34 3.55
CA ILE A 163 38.56 -33.47 2.33
C ILE A 163 39.22 -34.87 2.36
N PRO A 164 38.86 -35.78 1.44
CA PRO A 164 37.82 -35.65 0.40
C PRO A 164 36.39 -35.66 0.98
N VAL A 165 35.40 -35.12 0.24
CA VAL A 165 34.01 -34.97 0.73
C VAL A 165 33.33 -36.32 0.97
N GLN A 166 33.71 -37.35 0.21
CA GLN A 166 33.15 -38.70 0.36
C GLN A 166 33.40 -39.31 1.74
N SER A 167 34.45 -38.86 2.44
CA SER A 167 34.78 -39.28 3.80
C SER A 167 33.78 -38.83 4.86
N TYR A 168 32.80 -38.00 4.53
CA TYR A 168 31.73 -37.60 5.43
C TYR A 168 30.73 -38.73 5.69
N TRP A 169 30.35 -39.47 4.66
CA TRP A 169 29.39 -40.58 4.78
C TRP A 169 30.05 -41.96 4.72
N ASP A 170 31.28 -42.07 4.19
CA ASP A 170 31.98 -43.35 4.14
C ASP A 170 32.81 -43.59 5.41
N PHE A 171 32.25 -44.40 6.32
CA PHE A 171 32.91 -44.84 7.55
C PHE A 171 34.12 -45.75 7.34
N LEU A 172 34.30 -46.31 6.14
CA LEU A 172 35.42 -47.21 5.85
C LEU A 172 36.73 -46.46 5.62
N ILE A 173 36.67 -45.14 5.40
CA ILE A 173 37.85 -44.30 5.15
C ILE A 173 38.49 -43.89 6.49
N PRO A 174 39.71 -44.36 6.80
CA PRO A 174 40.38 -44.06 8.05
C PRO A 174 40.65 -42.56 8.23
N ASP A 175 40.67 -42.10 9.49
CA ASP A 175 40.99 -40.70 9.85
C ASP A 175 42.39 -40.24 9.39
N SER A 176 43.31 -41.17 9.09
CA SER A 176 44.64 -40.84 8.55
C SER A 176 44.63 -40.35 7.10
N GLN A 177 43.57 -40.65 6.34
CA GLN A 177 43.45 -40.33 4.92
C GLN A 177 42.45 -39.20 4.62
N ALA A 178 41.76 -38.69 5.64
CA ALA A 178 40.73 -37.66 5.48
C ALA A 178 40.87 -36.56 6.53
N THR A 179 40.80 -35.31 6.09
CA THR A 179 40.74 -34.16 7.01
C THR A 179 39.29 -33.80 7.25
N ARG A 180 38.82 -33.93 8.50
CA ARG A 180 37.43 -33.72 8.91
C ARG A 180 37.32 -32.54 9.88
N TYR A 181 36.37 -31.64 9.63
CA TYR A 181 36.20 -30.42 10.44
C TYR A 181 34.74 -29.99 10.49
N GLY A 182 34.40 -29.11 11.43
CA GLY A 182 33.06 -28.57 11.56
C GLY A 182 31.99 -29.67 11.71
N TYR A 183 31.03 -29.68 10.79
CA TYR A 183 29.98 -30.70 10.72
C TYR A 183 30.48 -32.11 10.44
N GLY A 184 31.65 -32.28 9.83
CA GLY A 184 32.26 -33.59 9.59
C GLY A 184 33.16 -34.10 10.71
N SER A 185 33.36 -33.32 11.77
CA SER A 185 34.31 -33.68 12.82
C SER A 185 33.89 -34.93 13.61
N HIS A 186 34.81 -35.87 13.78
CA HIS A 186 34.62 -37.02 14.67
C HIS A 186 34.86 -36.69 16.16
N ASP A 187 35.31 -35.48 16.50
CA ASP A 187 35.30 -35.03 17.90
C ASP A 187 33.88 -34.55 18.26
N PRO A 188 33.20 -35.22 19.21
CA PRO A 188 31.85 -34.81 19.63
C PRO A 188 31.78 -33.35 20.05
N LYS A 189 32.84 -32.81 20.68
CA LYS A 189 32.83 -31.42 21.12
C LYS A 189 32.85 -30.45 19.94
N ALA A 190 33.72 -30.68 18.96
CA ALA A 190 33.82 -29.84 17.77
C ALA A 190 32.56 -29.95 16.88
N PHE A 191 32.01 -31.15 16.71
CA PHE A 191 30.78 -31.39 15.97
C PHE A 191 29.60 -30.62 16.56
N VAL A 192 29.36 -30.80 17.86
CA VAL A 192 28.25 -30.13 18.56
C VAL A 192 28.44 -28.63 18.60
N ALA A 193 29.66 -28.15 18.86
CA ALA A 193 29.97 -26.72 18.86
C ALA A 193 29.65 -26.07 17.50
N THR A 194 29.84 -26.78 16.39
CA THR A 194 29.54 -26.26 15.05
C THR A 194 28.03 -26.08 14.83
N TYR A 195 27.22 -27.08 15.19
CA TYR A 195 25.75 -26.97 15.11
C TYR A 195 25.19 -25.89 16.04
N VAL A 196 25.70 -25.82 17.27
CA VAL A 196 25.29 -24.79 18.24
C VAL A 196 25.71 -23.40 17.76
N ALA A 197 26.92 -23.24 17.22
CA ALA A 197 27.39 -21.97 16.67
C ALA A 197 26.53 -21.52 15.48
N ASN A 198 26.24 -22.42 14.53
CA ASN A 198 25.37 -22.13 13.40
C ASN A 198 23.97 -21.70 13.89
N ALA A 199 23.36 -22.50 14.78
CA ALA A 199 22.01 -22.24 15.27
C ALA A 199 21.91 -20.92 16.05
N THR A 200 22.86 -20.67 16.95
CA THR A 200 22.89 -19.47 17.79
C THR A 200 23.11 -18.22 16.95
N THR A 201 24.08 -18.25 16.03
CA THR A 201 24.39 -17.09 15.19
C THR A 201 23.30 -16.84 14.15
N ASN A 202 22.68 -17.88 13.58
CA ASN A 202 21.52 -17.74 12.70
C ASN A 202 20.35 -17.03 13.41
N MET A 203 19.97 -17.51 14.60
CA MET A 203 18.93 -16.89 15.43
C MET A 203 19.27 -15.43 15.78
N ALA A 204 20.54 -15.15 16.14
CA ALA A 204 20.97 -13.79 16.43
C ALA A 204 20.84 -12.86 15.20
N LEU A 205 21.20 -13.36 14.01
CA LEU A 205 21.03 -12.61 12.77
C LEU A 205 19.56 -12.35 12.44
N ASP A 206 18.66 -13.33 12.68
CA ASP A 206 17.22 -13.15 12.51
C ASP A 206 16.69 -12.01 13.40
N LEU A 207 17.11 -11.98 14.67
CA LEU A 207 16.75 -10.91 15.62
C LEU A 207 17.26 -9.54 15.19
N ILE A 208 18.51 -9.45 14.73
CA ILE A 208 19.10 -8.20 14.23
C ILE A 208 18.30 -7.70 13.02
N ILE A 209 18.00 -8.57 12.06
CA ILE A 209 17.24 -8.23 10.85
C ILE A 209 15.80 -7.79 11.20
N LEU A 210 15.16 -8.45 12.18
CA LEU A 210 13.84 -8.08 12.67
C LEU A 210 13.83 -6.70 13.36
N ALA A 211 14.94 -6.33 14.01
CA ALA A 211 15.07 -5.06 14.74
C ALA A 211 15.31 -3.85 13.82
N ILE A 212 15.96 -4.02 12.67
CA ILE A 212 16.30 -2.94 11.72
C ILE A 212 15.08 -2.04 11.36
N PRO A 213 13.92 -2.57 10.94
CA PRO A 213 12.78 -1.74 10.56
C PRO A 213 12.01 -1.13 11.74
N ILE A 214 12.36 -1.45 13.00
CA ILE A 214 11.67 -0.88 14.18
C ILE A 214 11.85 0.64 14.23
N SER A 215 12.99 1.18 13.76
CA SER A 215 13.19 2.62 13.70
C SER A 215 12.15 3.34 12.84
N LEU A 216 11.72 2.73 11.72
CA LEU A 216 10.64 3.25 10.87
C LEU A 216 9.28 3.23 11.57
N TRP A 217 9.05 2.28 12.47
CA TRP A 217 7.80 2.19 13.23
C TRP A 217 7.71 3.28 14.31
N MET A 218 8.85 3.75 14.82
CA MET A 218 8.92 4.80 15.84
C MET A 218 8.76 6.22 15.28
N ASP A 219 8.89 6.41 13.97
CA ASP A 219 8.65 7.70 13.33
C ASP A 219 7.15 8.06 13.37
N GLY A 220 6.82 9.09 14.15
CA GLY A 220 5.45 9.52 14.45
C GLY A 220 4.63 10.03 13.25
N ASN A 221 5.23 10.12 12.06
CA ASN A 221 4.58 10.59 10.83
C ASN A 221 3.81 9.48 10.08
N ASN A 222 3.93 8.21 10.51
CA ASN A 222 3.32 7.07 9.82
C ASN A 222 1.83 6.89 10.20
N ARG A 223 0.93 7.18 9.23
CA ARG A 223 -0.52 6.99 9.34
C ARG A 223 -0.88 5.54 9.70
N GLY A 224 -1.83 5.35 10.61
CA GLY A 224 -2.13 4.07 11.28
C GLY A 224 -2.33 2.83 10.39
N LYS A 225 -2.77 2.97 9.13
CA LYS A 225 -2.90 1.84 8.18
C LYS A 225 -1.55 1.22 7.80
N THR A 226 -0.51 2.04 7.61
CA THR A 226 0.86 1.56 7.36
C THR A 226 1.44 0.87 8.59
N ARG A 227 1.05 1.33 9.80
CA ARG A 227 1.48 0.76 11.07
C ARG A 227 0.97 -0.67 11.29
N ILE A 228 -0.24 -0.99 10.82
CA ILE A 228 -0.81 -2.35 10.87
C ILE A 228 -0.06 -3.30 9.94
N ALA A 229 0.32 -2.86 8.73
CA ALA A 229 1.10 -3.68 7.80
C ALA A 229 2.49 -4.02 8.36
N LEU A 230 3.17 -3.00 8.90
CA LEU A 230 4.46 -3.15 9.56
C LEU A 230 4.36 -4.07 10.77
N PHE A 231 3.26 -3.99 11.54
CA PHE A 231 2.99 -4.92 12.63
C PHE A 231 2.80 -6.36 12.14
N GLY A 232 2.08 -6.58 11.03
CA GLY A 232 1.92 -7.91 10.44
C GLY A 232 3.24 -8.56 10.01
N ILE A 233 4.15 -7.77 9.41
CA ILE A 233 5.50 -8.23 9.04
C ILE A 233 6.31 -8.57 10.29
N PHE A 234 6.21 -7.75 11.34
CA PHE A 234 6.91 -8.00 12.61
C PHE A 234 6.43 -9.27 13.29
N VAL A 235 5.11 -9.51 13.35
CA VAL A 235 4.54 -10.73 13.91
C VAL A 235 5.00 -11.97 13.14
N LEU A 236 5.00 -11.92 11.81
CA LEU A 236 5.44 -13.07 11.01
C LEU A 236 6.94 -13.35 11.17
N GLY A 237 7.76 -12.29 11.24
CA GLY A 237 9.19 -12.40 11.51
C GLY A 237 9.48 -12.90 12.93
N ALA A 238 8.68 -12.52 13.92
CA ALA A 238 8.76 -13.06 15.27
C ALA A 238 8.46 -14.57 15.30
N THR A 239 7.46 -15.04 14.54
CA THR A 239 7.16 -16.47 14.41
C THR A 239 8.32 -17.25 13.82
N ALA A 240 8.97 -16.74 12.76
CA ALA A 240 10.18 -17.37 12.20
C ALA A 240 11.27 -17.52 13.27
N ASN A 241 11.49 -16.47 14.07
CA ASN A 241 12.48 -16.49 15.13
C ASN A 241 12.13 -17.44 16.29
N VAL A 242 10.83 -17.62 16.61
CA VAL A 242 10.40 -18.67 17.56
C VAL A 242 10.80 -20.06 17.06
N CYS A 243 10.63 -20.35 15.76
CA CYS A 243 11.14 -21.60 15.17
C CYS A 243 12.66 -21.74 15.34
N SER A 244 13.43 -20.66 15.10
CA SER A 244 14.90 -20.65 15.31
C SER A 244 15.28 -20.92 16.78
N ILE A 245 14.53 -20.38 17.75
CA ILE A 245 14.75 -20.61 19.19
C ILE A 245 14.47 -22.08 19.55
N ILE A 246 13.32 -22.62 19.13
CA ILE A 246 12.96 -24.01 19.41
C ILE A 246 14.02 -24.95 18.81
N ARG A 247 14.47 -24.65 17.59
CA ARG A 247 15.54 -25.42 16.93
C ARG A 247 16.84 -25.39 17.73
N LEU A 248 17.25 -24.23 18.24
CA LEU A 248 18.44 -24.10 19.08
C LEU A 248 18.30 -24.92 20.37
N ILE A 249 17.16 -24.86 21.04
CA ILE A 249 16.87 -25.67 22.23
C ILE A 249 17.00 -27.16 21.90
N SER A 250 16.36 -27.62 20.81
CA SER A 250 16.45 -29.02 20.37
C SER A 250 17.89 -29.46 20.10
N ILE A 251 18.73 -28.59 19.51
CA ILE A 251 20.15 -28.90 19.25
C ILE A 251 20.96 -28.94 20.54
N ILE A 252 20.69 -28.06 21.51
CA ILE A 252 21.39 -28.03 22.81
C ILE A 252 21.03 -29.25 23.66
N GLU A 253 19.75 -29.60 23.73
CA GLU A 253 19.26 -30.74 24.52
C GLU A 253 19.76 -32.08 23.94
N SER A 254 19.67 -32.26 22.62
CA SER A 254 20.16 -33.46 21.93
C SER A 254 21.68 -33.48 21.70
N LYS A 255 22.37 -32.35 21.97
CA LYS A 255 23.77 -32.09 21.58
C LYS A 255 24.02 -32.55 20.14
N GLY A 256 23.23 -32.06 19.19
CA GLY A 256 23.35 -32.41 17.77
C GLY A 256 23.19 -33.91 17.46
N GLY A 257 22.43 -34.65 18.28
CA GLY A 257 22.27 -36.10 18.15
C GLY A 257 23.41 -36.95 18.71
N THR A 258 24.28 -36.37 19.55
CA THR A 258 25.37 -37.10 20.25
C THR A 258 25.05 -37.46 21.70
N TYR A 259 23.98 -36.91 22.27
CA TYR A 259 23.58 -37.17 23.65
C TYR A 259 22.08 -37.50 23.72
N PRO A 260 21.67 -38.56 24.45
CA PRO A 260 22.47 -39.43 25.34
C PRO A 260 23.35 -40.50 24.66
N THR A 261 23.05 -40.85 23.41
CA THR A 261 23.77 -41.81 22.56
C THR A 261 23.89 -41.21 21.15
N LEU A 262 24.79 -41.73 20.31
CA LEU A 262 24.88 -41.28 18.91
C LEU A 262 23.66 -41.77 18.12
N ASP A 263 22.67 -40.90 17.94
CA ASP A 263 21.44 -41.21 17.20
C ASP A 263 20.94 -39.98 16.41
N PRO A 264 21.69 -39.58 15.37
CA PRO A 264 21.38 -38.40 14.56
C PRO A 264 20.08 -38.56 13.77
N SER A 265 19.71 -39.77 13.35
CA SER A 265 18.46 -40.00 12.61
C SER A 265 17.21 -39.85 13.48
N TRP A 266 17.29 -40.18 14.77
CA TRP A 266 16.19 -40.00 15.72
C TRP A 266 16.09 -38.58 16.26
N TYR A 267 17.18 -38.07 16.85
CA TYR A 267 17.19 -36.76 17.53
C TYR A 267 17.37 -35.59 16.55
N GLY A 268 18.00 -35.81 15.40
CA GLY A 268 18.18 -34.80 14.35
C GLY A 268 16.91 -34.51 13.54
N CYS A 269 15.91 -35.39 13.58
CA CYS A 269 14.66 -35.22 12.85
C CYS A 269 13.95 -33.89 13.20
N THR A 270 13.82 -33.58 14.50
CA THR A 270 13.18 -32.34 14.98
C THR A 270 13.88 -31.08 14.48
N PRO A 271 15.20 -30.86 14.71
CA PRO A 271 15.87 -29.66 14.25
C PRO A 271 15.92 -29.52 12.73
N VAL A 272 15.99 -30.63 11.97
CA VAL A 272 15.95 -30.58 10.50
C VAL A 272 14.58 -30.10 10.00
N ILE A 273 13.48 -30.61 10.53
CA ILE A 273 12.12 -30.13 10.17
C ILE A 273 11.95 -28.66 10.53
N LEU A 274 12.39 -28.27 11.74
CA LEU A 274 12.34 -26.87 12.17
C LEU A 274 13.16 -25.96 11.25
N SER A 275 14.31 -26.42 10.75
CA SER A 275 15.12 -25.65 9.80
C SER A 275 14.40 -25.39 8.47
N ALA A 276 13.66 -26.38 7.96
CA ALA A 276 12.84 -26.23 6.75
C ALA A 276 11.66 -25.26 6.99
N LEU A 277 10.99 -25.37 8.14
CA LEU A 277 9.91 -24.45 8.51
C LEU A 277 10.42 -23.00 8.67
N GLU A 278 11.58 -22.83 9.31
CA GLU A 278 12.24 -21.53 9.52
C GLU A 278 12.48 -20.80 8.18
N VAL A 279 13.05 -21.49 7.18
CA VAL A 279 13.29 -20.92 5.85
C VAL A 279 11.98 -20.60 5.12
N ASN A 280 10.99 -21.50 5.20
CA ASN A 280 9.68 -21.27 4.58
C ASN A 280 8.94 -20.07 5.18
N ILE A 281 8.89 -19.95 6.52
CA ILE A 281 8.25 -18.82 7.21
C ILE A 281 9.01 -17.51 6.92
N SER A 282 10.35 -17.56 6.92
CA SER A 282 11.17 -16.40 6.53
C SER A 282 10.90 -15.95 5.10
N THR A 283 10.68 -16.90 4.18
CA THR A 283 10.34 -16.63 2.77
C THR A 283 8.97 -15.95 2.64
N LEU A 284 7.99 -16.40 3.43
CA LEU A 284 6.69 -15.75 3.53
C LEU A 284 6.83 -14.32 4.07
N CYS A 285 7.60 -14.13 5.15
CA CYS A 285 7.87 -12.83 5.76
C CYS A 285 8.46 -11.84 4.75
N ALA A 286 9.47 -12.28 4.01
CA ALA A 286 10.13 -11.45 3.02
C ALA A 286 9.20 -11.02 1.88
N SER A 287 8.24 -11.87 1.50
CA SER A 287 7.34 -11.63 0.37
C SER A 287 6.18 -10.69 0.71
N LEU A 288 5.70 -10.68 1.96
CA LEU A 288 4.54 -9.87 2.40
C LEU A 288 4.58 -8.37 2.04
N PRO A 289 5.69 -7.62 2.23
CA PRO A 289 5.68 -6.19 1.96
C PRO A 289 5.48 -5.86 0.47
N VAL A 290 5.80 -6.78 -0.45
CA VAL A 290 5.58 -6.58 -1.89
C VAL A 290 4.10 -6.60 -2.25
N TYR A 291 3.28 -7.33 -1.48
CA TYR A 291 1.84 -7.36 -1.66
C TYR A 291 1.12 -6.13 -1.13
N TRP A 292 1.81 -5.25 -0.38
CA TRP A 292 1.19 -4.09 0.25
C TRP A 292 0.39 -3.19 -0.72
N PRO A 293 0.87 -2.85 -1.93
CA PRO A 293 0.09 -2.06 -2.90
C PRO A 293 -1.25 -2.72 -3.22
N VAL A 294 -1.25 -4.04 -3.43
CA VAL A 294 -2.45 -4.82 -3.75
C VAL A 294 -3.38 -4.90 -2.53
N PHE A 295 -2.84 -5.17 -1.34
CA PHE A 295 -3.64 -5.25 -0.12
C PHE A 295 -4.26 -3.91 0.27
N LYS A 296 -3.56 -2.79 0.08
CA LYS A 296 -4.09 -1.46 0.39
C LYS A 296 -5.39 -1.17 -0.37
N ASP A 297 -5.48 -1.65 -1.61
CA ASP A 297 -6.64 -1.44 -2.47
C ASP A 297 -7.80 -2.39 -2.10
N HIS A 298 -7.50 -3.61 -1.62
CA HIS A 298 -8.51 -4.65 -1.33
C HIS A 298 -8.94 -4.76 0.15
N ILE A 299 -8.14 -4.27 1.12
CA ILE A 299 -8.49 -4.26 2.56
C ILE A 299 -9.74 -3.41 2.81
N GLY A 300 -10.00 -2.40 1.97
CA GLY A 300 -11.24 -1.64 1.99
C GLY A 300 -12.47 -2.41 1.49
N MET A 301 -12.30 -3.48 0.70
CA MET A 301 -13.38 -4.34 0.20
C MET A 301 -13.67 -5.53 1.13
N ILE A 302 -12.64 -6.14 1.73
CA ILE A 302 -12.79 -7.35 2.57
C ILE A 302 -13.49 -7.05 3.90
N LEU A 303 -13.36 -5.83 4.42
CA LEU A 303 -13.99 -5.42 5.70
C LEU A 303 -15.40 -4.82 5.52
N VAL A 304 -15.97 -4.86 4.31
CA VAL A 304 -17.34 -4.39 4.06
C VAL A 304 -18.26 -5.59 3.98
N THR A 305 -18.69 -6.07 5.15
CA THR A 305 -19.91 -6.86 5.29
C THR A 305 -21.08 -5.91 5.01
N HIS A 306 -21.48 -5.79 3.75
CA HIS A 306 -22.69 -5.05 3.40
C HIS A 306 -23.91 -5.89 3.79
N GLU A 307 -24.53 -5.55 4.91
CA GLU A 307 -25.98 -5.53 4.98
C GLU A 307 -26.42 -4.11 5.32
N VAL A 308 -26.41 -3.23 4.31
CA VAL A 308 -27.09 -1.94 4.38
C VAL A 308 -28.33 -2.10 3.53
N LYS A 309 -29.47 -2.24 4.20
CA LYS A 309 -30.78 -2.09 3.56
C LYS A 309 -30.90 -0.63 3.13
N ILE A 310 -30.61 -0.36 1.86
CA ILE A 310 -30.70 0.98 1.29
C ILE A 310 -32.19 1.30 1.16
N THR A 311 -32.75 1.95 2.17
CA THR A 311 -34.00 2.70 2.01
C THR A 311 -33.61 4.03 1.36
N ARG A 312 -33.89 4.19 0.06
CA ARG A 312 -33.83 5.49 -0.60
C ARG A 312 -35.01 6.32 -0.11
N GLU A 313 -34.77 7.21 0.84
CA GLU A 313 -35.61 8.40 1.00
C GLU A 313 -35.00 9.52 0.16
N THR A 314 -35.71 9.89 -0.92
CA THR A 314 -35.44 11.11 -1.67
C THR A 314 -35.87 12.27 -0.77
N ARG A 315 -34.94 12.88 -0.04
CA ARG A 315 -35.21 14.16 0.61
C ARG A 315 -35.25 15.25 -0.44
N ASP A 316 -36.41 15.89 -0.50
CA ASP A 316 -36.76 17.00 -1.37
C ASP A 316 -35.73 18.14 -1.29
N THR A 317 -35.32 18.68 -2.44
CA THR A 317 -34.15 19.55 -2.61
C THR A 317 -34.54 21.03 -2.59
N GLY A 318 -34.53 21.67 -1.42
CA GLY A 318 -34.86 23.10 -1.24
C GLY A 318 -33.86 23.95 -0.43
N ASP A 319 -32.61 23.52 -0.24
CA ASP A 319 -31.75 24.02 0.87
C ASP A 319 -30.84 25.24 0.58
N PHE A 320 -30.87 25.87 -0.61
CA PHE A 320 -30.05 27.07 -0.89
C PHE A 320 -30.73 28.02 -1.88
N SER A 321 -30.39 29.31 -1.77
CA SER A 321 -30.98 30.37 -2.59
C SER A 321 -29.89 31.18 -3.32
N ILE A 322 -30.25 31.70 -4.48
CA ILE A 322 -29.39 32.50 -5.36
C ILE A 322 -29.86 33.94 -5.30
N LEU A 323 -28.92 34.88 -5.23
CA LEU A 323 -29.19 36.31 -5.41
C LEU A 323 -29.18 36.66 -6.91
N ASN A 324 -30.26 37.29 -7.40
CA ASN A 324 -30.31 37.84 -8.75
C ASN A 324 -29.75 39.28 -8.82
N GLU A 325 -29.68 39.86 -10.03
CA GLU A 325 -29.19 41.23 -10.26
C GLU A 325 -30.01 42.32 -9.56
N SER A 326 -31.27 42.05 -9.18
CA SER A 326 -32.14 42.97 -8.43
C SER A 326 -32.06 42.77 -6.90
N GLY A 327 -31.23 41.84 -6.41
CA GLY A 327 -31.05 41.57 -4.97
C GLY A 327 -32.13 40.69 -4.34
N GLU A 328 -32.98 40.04 -5.14
CA GLU A 328 -34.01 39.11 -4.68
C GLU A 328 -33.48 37.66 -4.62
N LEU A 329 -33.87 36.92 -3.57
CA LEU A 329 -33.53 35.52 -3.41
C LEU A 329 -34.56 34.61 -4.09
N TYR A 330 -34.08 33.65 -4.90
CA TYR A 330 -34.92 32.59 -5.47
C TYR A 330 -34.33 31.18 -5.24
N SER A 331 -35.21 30.19 -5.21
CA SER A 331 -34.89 28.75 -5.05
C SER A 331 -34.87 28.03 -6.39
N LEU A 332 -33.96 27.07 -6.56
CA LEU A 332 -33.86 26.26 -7.78
C LEU A 332 -34.93 25.17 -7.86
N GLU A 333 -35.40 24.88 -9.08
CA GLU A 333 -36.27 23.73 -9.35
C GLU A 333 -35.49 22.40 -9.26
N PRO A 334 -36.13 21.31 -8.79
CA PRO A 334 -35.52 19.99 -8.70
C PRO A 334 -35.18 19.40 -10.09
N ILE A 335 -33.95 18.90 -10.22
CA ILE A 335 -33.40 18.33 -11.46
C ILE A 335 -34.12 17.01 -11.80
N THR A 336 -34.84 16.96 -12.92
CA THR A 336 -35.22 15.69 -13.56
C THR A 336 -34.12 15.24 -14.52
N PRO A 337 -33.50 14.06 -14.36
CA PRO A 337 -32.40 13.63 -15.22
C PRO A 337 -32.89 13.37 -16.65
N ARG A 338 -32.45 14.20 -17.60
CA ARG A 338 -32.65 13.96 -19.04
C ARG A 338 -31.62 12.94 -19.53
N GLY A 339 -32.11 11.98 -20.32
CA GLY A 339 -31.34 10.80 -20.75
C GLY A 339 -30.15 11.09 -21.67
N LYS A 340 -29.08 10.30 -21.43
CA LYS A 340 -27.99 9.85 -22.32
C LYS A 340 -27.13 10.90 -23.07
N ARG A 341 -25.82 10.88 -22.76
CA ARG A 341 -24.72 10.34 -23.61
C ARG A 341 -23.38 10.52 -22.87
N HIS A 342 -22.93 9.50 -22.14
CA HIS A 342 -21.60 9.47 -21.55
C HIS A 342 -20.62 8.88 -22.56
N GLY A 343 -19.54 9.59 -22.87
CA GLY A 343 -18.35 8.98 -23.46
C GLY A 343 -17.59 8.29 -22.35
N GLU A 344 -17.88 7.01 -22.13
CA GLU A 344 -17.21 6.19 -21.13
C GLU A 344 -15.87 5.70 -21.71
N ASP A 345 -14.76 6.13 -21.14
CA ASP A 345 -13.41 5.68 -21.53
C ASP A 345 -13.13 4.32 -20.86
N ASP A 346 -13.02 3.27 -21.68
CA ASP A 346 -12.79 1.89 -21.22
C ASP A 346 -11.48 1.73 -20.42
N TYR A 347 -10.48 2.59 -20.65
CA TYR A 347 -9.23 2.59 -19.89
C TYR A 347 -9.42 3.06 -18.45
N ILE A 348 -10.36 4.00 -18.24
CA ILE A 348 -10.75 4.48 -16.90
C ILE A 348 -11.65 3.46 -16.22
N ARG A 349 -12.60 2.86 -16.96
CA ARG A 349 -13.56 1.89 -16.41
C ARG A 349 -12.88 0.61 -15.90
N ALA A 350 -11.91 0.09 -16.66
CA ALA A 350 -11.13 -1.09 -16.28
C ALA A 350 -10.27 -0.90 -15.00
N ARG A 351 -10.06 0.35 -14.56
CA ARG A 351 -9.33 0.66 -13.32
C ARG A 351 -10.23 1.01 -12.13
N VAL A 352 -11.54 1.15 -12.34
CA VAL A 352 -12.45 1.72 -11.32
C VAL A 352 -13.64 0.81 -10.98
N ASP A 353 -13.95 -0.21 -11.78
CA ASP A 353 -15.04 -1.16 -11.47
C ASP A 353 -14.69 -2.61 -11.87
N PRO A 354 -14.26 -3.47 -10.92
CA PRO A 354 -13.89 -4.86 -11.21
C PRO A 354 -15.09 -5.84 -11.30
N LEU A 355 -16.35 -5.38 -11.31
CA LEU A 355 -17.53 -6.24 -11.15
C LEU A 355 -18.52 -6.25 -12.34
N HIS A 356 -18.05 -6.10 -13.58
CA HIS A 356 -18.88 -6.39 -14.76
C HIS A 356 -18.32 -7.52 -15.61
N GLU A 357 -18.45 -8.75 -15.10
CA GLU A 357 -18.82 -9.89 -15.93
C GLU A 357 -20.29 -10.25 -15.62
N THR A 358 -21.20 -9.77 -16.46
CA THR A 358 -22.61 -10.17 -16.42
C THR A 358 -22.77 -11.58 -16.97
N LYS A 359 -23.13 -12.51 -16.09
CA LYS A 359 -23.84 -13.73 -16.45
C LYS A 359 -25.14 -13.37 -17.19
N THR A 360 -25.28 -13.90 -18.39
CA THR A 360 -26.55 -14.17 -19.07
C THR A 360 -27.45 -15.02 -18.15
N MET A 361 -28.69 -14.59 -17.90
CA MET A 361 -29.91 -15.42 -17.94
C MET A 361 -31.15 -14.53 -17.82
N LEU A 362 -32.10 -14.74 -18.75
CA LEU A 362 -33.46 -14.22 -18.72
C LEU A 362 -34.20 -14.71 -17.47
N ASN A 363 -35.05 -13.85 -16.88
CA ASN A 363 -36.15 -14.30 -16.03
C ASN A 363 -37.40 -13.43 -16.27
N PRO A 364 -38.47 -13.97 -16.89
CA PRO A 364 -39.71 -13.24 -17.15
C PRO A 364 -40.62 -13.35 -15.93
N GLY A 365 -40.68 -12.31 -15.10
CA GLY A 365 -41.57 -12.29 -13.93
C GLY A 365 -41.76 -10.94 -13.24
N GLN A 366 -41.11 -9.87 -13.71
CA GLN A 366 -41.18 -8.55 -13.05
C GLN A 366 -42.22 -7.59 -13.65
N ASP A 367 -42.87 -7.93 -14.77
CA ASP A 367 -43.84 -7.04 -15.43
C ASP A 367 -45.25 -7.04 -14.83
N LEU A 368 -45.55 -7.95 -13.89
CA LEU A 368 -46.89 -7.99 -13.27
C LEU A 368 -47.04 -7.02 -12.09
N ILE A 369 -45.93 -6.71 -11.39
CA ILE A 369 -45.95 -5.84 -10.20
C ILE A 369 -45.97 -4.35 -10.60
N ALA A 370 -45.33 -3.99 -11.72
CA ALA A 370 -45.35 -2.62 -12.25
C ALA A 370 -46.69 -2.22 -12.89
N TYR A 371 -47.50 -3.19 -13.31
CA TYR A 371 -48.83 -2.93 -13.87
C TYR A 371 -49.89 -2.73 -12.78
N LEU A 372 -49.80 -3.47 -11.66
CA LEU A 372 -50.76 -3.38 -10.55
C LEU A 372 -50.60 -2.13 -9.68
N SER A 373 -49.42 -1.52 -9.64
CA SER A 373 -49.18 -0.28 -8.87
C SER A 373 -49.77 0.99 -9.52
N ARG A 374 -50.24 0.92 -10.77
CA ARG A 374 -50.87 2.05 -11.48
C ARG A 374 -52.39 2.16 -11.31
N LEU A 375 -53.03 1.21 -10.60
CA LEU A 375 -54.49 1.13 -10.47
C LEU A 375 -55.04 1.56 -9.10
N VAL A 376 -54.21 2.02 -8.14
CA VAL A 376 -54.64 2.18 -6.73
C VAL A 376 -54.38 3.57 -6.12
N TYR A 377 -54.25 4.65 -6.89
CA TYR A 377 -54.34 6.01 -6.30
C TYR A 377 -54.94 7.02 -7.29
N PRO A 378 -56.13 7.59 -7.00
CA PRO A 378 -56.68 8.69 -7.77
C PRO A 378 -56.11 10.03 -7.31
N THR A 379 -56.01 10.92 -8.31
CA THR A 379 -55.90 12.39 -8.25
C THR A 379 -56.20 13.07 -6.91
N LEU A 380 -55.21 13.81 -6.40
CA LEU A 380 -55.42 15.02 -5.60
C LEU A 380 -54.48 16.11 -6.11
N SER A 381 -54.97 16.81 -7.14
CA SER A 381 -54.69 18.21 -7.38
C SER A 381 -55.41 19.01 -6.29
N GLU A 382 -54.66 19.79 -5.51
CA GLU A 382 -55.02 21.08 -4.89
C GLU A 382 -54.39 21.29 -3.51
N ALA A 383 -53.98 22.54 -3.29
CA ALA A 383 -53.66 23.18 -2.02
C ALA A 383 -52.36 22.75 -1.31
N ARG A 384 -51.30 23.53 -1.54
CA ARG A 384 -50.51 24.15 -0.45
C ARG A 384 -49.69 25.33 -1.00
N SER A 385 -50.36 26.47 -1.10
CA SER A 385 -49.72 27.75 -0.88
C SER A 385 -49.20 27.77 0.56
N GLY A 386 -47.89 27.88 0.71
CA GLY A 386 -47.24 27.86 2.01
C GLY A 386 -45.74 28.06 1.83
N TYR A 387 -45.34 29.29 1.52
CA TYR A 387 -43.95 29.73 1.65
C TYR A 387 -43.55 29.55 3.11
N SER A 388 -42.86 28.45 3.42
CA SER A 388 -42.13 28.31 4.67
C SER A 388 -40.85 29.12 4.53
N SER A 389 -40.83 30.32 5.12
CA SER A 389 -39.70 31.24 5.17
C SER A 389 -38.61 30.74 6.14
N THR A 390 -38.04 29.57 5.87
CA THR A 390 -36.78 29.17 6.49
C THR A 390 -35.65 29.85 5.73
N MET A 391 -34.83 30.66 6.40
CA MET A 391 -33.67 31.29 5.76
C MET A 391 -32.82 30.22 5.07
N PRO A 392 -32.34 30.47 3.83
CA PRO A 392 -31.53 29.51 3.11
C PRO A 392 -30.24 29.26 3.87
N LYS A 393 -29.77 28.02 3.88
CA LYS A 393 -28.60 27.64 4.68
C LYS A 393 -27.31 28.36 4.24
N TYR A 394 -27.22 28.69 2.95
CA TYR A 394 -26.11 29.40 2.30
C TYR A 394 -26.64 30.30 1.20
N ILE A 395 -25.98 31.43 0.98
CA ILE A 395 -26.23 32.30 -0.18
C ILE A 395 -25.04 32.18 -1.13
N ILE A 396 -25.33 31.90 -2.41
CA ILE A 396 -24.32 31.99 -3.47
C ILE A 396 -24.38 33.39 -4.07
N ASP A 397 -23.24 34.06 -4.08
CA ASP A 397 -23.11 35.47 -4.43
C ASP A 397 -21.90 35.70 -5.35
N THR A 398 -21.85 36.88 -5.94
CA THR A 398 -20.85 37.36 -6.89
C THR A 398 -19.60 37.86 -6.17
N CYS A 399 -18.44 37.77 -6.82
CA CYS A 399 -17.19 38.30 -6.29
C CYS A 399 -16.93 39.73 -6.77
N THR A 400 -16.43 40.57 -5.86
CA THR A 400 -15.93 41.92 -6.15
C THR A 400 -14.47 42.04 -5.75
N VAL A 401 -13.80 43.13 -6.13
CA VAL A 401 -12.42 43.39 -5.70
C VAL A 401 -12.30 43.55 -4.17
N ALA A 402 -13.38 43.97 -3.49
CA ALA A 402 -13.41 44.06 -2.03
C ALA A 402 -13.29 42.68 -1.36
N ASP A 403 -13.77 41.61 -2.00
CA ASP A 403 -13.70 40.24 -1.48
C ASP A 403 -12.30 39.62 -1.61
N ALA A 404 -11.35 40.29 -2.28
CA ALA A 404 -10.04 39.73 -2.59
C ALA A 404 -9.27 39.25 -1.36
N ALA A 405 -9.38 39.99 -0.25
CA ALA A 405 -8.70 39.61 0.99
C ALA A 405 -9.27 38.30 1.58
N ASP A 406 -10.60 38.13 1.51
CA ASP A 406 -11.26 36.93 2.01
C ASP A 406 -11.06 35.73 1.08
N VAL A 407 -11.02 35.96 -0.23
CA VAL A 407 -10.64 34.94 -1.22
C VAL A 407 -9.22 34.43 -0.95
N GLY A 408 -8.26 35.34 -0.74
CA GLY A 408 -6.88 34.98 -0.41
C GLY A 408 -6.78 34.17 0.88
N ARG A 409 -7.38 34.66 1.97
CA ARG A 409 -7.42 33.96 3.26
C ARG A 409 -8.07 32.58 3.16
N ASN A 410 -9.25 32.49 2.54
CA ASN A 410 -9.99 31.24 2.35
C ASN A 410 -9.15 30.20 1.61
N ASN A 411 -8.61 30.59 0.45
CA ASN A 411 -7.91 29.68 -0.43
C ASN A 411 -6.63 29.15 0.20
N MET A 412 -5.79 30.04 0.75
CA MET A 412 -4.52 29.62 1.34
C MET A 412 -4.75 28.74 2.57
N THR A 413 -5.73 29.07 3.42
CA THR A 413 -6.06 28.26 4.60
C THR A 413 -6.61 26.89 4.22
N ALA A 414 -7.42 26.81 3.16
CA ALA A 414 -7.94 25.55 2.64
C ALA A 414 -6.84 24.68 2.02
N PHE A 415 -5.95 25.25 1.20
CA PHE A 415 -4.87 24.51 0.56
C PHE A 415 -3.76 24.10 1.53
N TRP A 416 -3.53 24.85 2.61
CA TRP A 416 -2.55 24.49 3.65
C TRP A 416 -2.85 23.17 4.36
N GLN A 417 -4.10 22.68 4.29
CA GLN A 417 -4.46 21.37 4.80
C GLN A 417 -3.78 20.23 4.01
N ASP A 418 -3.43 20.46 2.74
CA ASP A 418 -2.70 19.50 1.92
C ASP A 418 -1.19 19.55 2.25
N PRO A 419 -0.57 18.43 2.70
CA PRO A 419 0.87 18.36 2.91
C PRO A 419 1.71 18.73 1.69
N ASN A 420 1.26 18.39 0.48
CA ASN A 420 2.02 18.68 -0.74
C ASN A 420 2.10 20.20 -0.97
N TRP A 421 1.01 20.91 -0.70
CA TRP A 421 0.96 22.37 -0.85
C TRP A 421 1.86 23.08 0.17
N ARG A 422 1.98 22.53 1.39
CA ARG A 422 2.94 23.03 2.40
C ARG A 422 4.40 22.84 1.98
N LEU A 423 4.71 21.74 1.29
CA LEU A 423 6.06 21.48 0.80
C LEU A 423 6.49 22.45 -0.30
N THR A 424 5.55 23.06 -1.02
CA THR A 424 5.81 24.11 -2.01
C THR A 424 6.28 25.41 -1.34
N TRP A 425 5.90 25.67 -0.09
CA TRP A 425 6.27 26.90 0.64
C TRP A 425 7.35 26.62 1.70
N LYS A 426 8.52 26.15 1.26
CA LYS A 426 9.65 25.85 2.16
C LYS A 426 10.11 27.12 2.87
N ASN A 427 10.25 27.03 4.20
CA ASN A 427 10.75 28.10 5.08
C ASN A 427 9.82 29.31 5.25
N VAL A 428 8.53 29.20 4.92
CA VAL A 428 7.55 30.27 5.07
C VAL A 428 6.33 29.75 5.84
N ASP A 429 5.75 30.58 6.71
CA ASP A 429 4.56 30.22 7.49
C ASP A 429 3.25 30.61 6.77
N LEU A 430 2.13 30.01 7.20
CA LEU A 430 0.82 30.26 6.61
C LEU A 430 0.41 31.75 6.66
N PRO A 431 0.60 32.49 7.77
CA PRO A 431 0.28 33.92 7.82
C PRO A 431 0.98 34.74 6.73
N HIS A 432 2.28 34.50 6.50
CA HIS A 432 3.00 35.19 5.44
C HIS A 432 2.45 34.84 4.05
N VAL A 433 2.21 33.56 3.75
CA VAL A 433 1.64 33.14 2.45
C VAL A 433 0.25 33.75 2.23
N ILE A 434 -0.57 33.85 3.28
CA ILE A 434 -1.86 34.55 3.25
C ILE A 434 -1.67 36.02 2.88
N GLU A 435 -0.75 36.72 3.55
CA GLU A 435 -0.48 38.14 3.29
C GLU A 435 -0.08 38.38 1.82
N GLN A 436 0.85 37.58 1.29
CA GLN A 436 1.27 37.68 -0.11
C GLN A 436 0.15 37.33 -1.08
N CYS A 437 -0.68 36.33 -0.76
CA CYS A 437 -1.84 35.98 -1.57
C CYS A 437 -2.90 37.09 -1.58
N VAL A 438 -3.16 37.72 -0.43
CA VAL A 438 -4.10 38.84 -0.28
C VAL A 438 -3.65 40.04 -1.13
N ALA A 439 -2.35 40.33 -1.16
CA ALA A 439 -1.80 41.39 -2.01
C ALA A 439 -2.02 41.14 -3.52
N ARG A 440 -2.05 39.87 -3.93
CA ARG A 440 -2.19 39.44 -5.34
C ARG A 440 -3.62 39.13 -5.77
N SER A 441 -4.51 38.84 -4.83
CA SER A 441 -5.88 38.41 -5.10
C SER A 441 -6.70 39.42 -5.94
N PRO A 442 -6.59 40.75 -5.75
CA PRO A 442 -7.28 41.72 -6.60
C PRO A 442 -6.90 41.58 -8.09
N ARG A 443 -5.61 41.41 -8.38
CA ARG A 443 -5.11 41.20 -9.75
C ARG A 443 -5.67 39.90 -10.35
N ASN A 444 -5.76 38.84 -9.54
CA ASN A 444 -6.28 37.56 -9.97
C ASN A 444 -7.79 37.58 -10.26
N LEU A 445 -8.57 38.36 -9.51
CA LEU A 445 -10.01 38.54 -9.74
C LEU A 445 -10.31 39.36 -11.01
N LEU A 446 -9.39 40.24 -11.41
CA LEU A 446 -9.50 41.06 -12.62
C LEU A 446 -8.80 40.43 -13.84
N ARG A 447 -8.23 39.23 -13.69
CA ARG A 447 -7.52 38.53 -14.76
C ARG A 447 -8.50 37.83 -15.70
N ASP A 448 -8.32 38.01 -17.01
CA ASP A 448 -9.08 37.32 -18.05
C ASP A 448 -10.61 37.38 -17.82
N ARG A 449 -11.12 38.57 -17.46
CA ARG A 449 -12.53 38.79 -17.06
C ARG A 449 -13.54 38.22 -18.07
N ASP A 450 -13.20 38.18 -19.35
CA ASP A 450 -14.07 37.64 -20.38
C ASP A 450 -14.28 36.12 -20.21
N THR A 451 -13.24 35.37 -19.82
CA THR A 451 -13.26 33.91 -19.74
C THR A 451 -13.46 33.38 -18.32
N VAL A 452 -13.08 34.13 -17.29
CA VAL A 452 -13.08 33.66 -15.91
C VAL A 452 -14.34 34.13 -15.17
N ARG A 453 -14.93 33.25 -14.36
CA ARG A 453 -16.06 33.51 -13.48
C ARG A 453 -15.72 33.15 -12.04
N HIS A 454 -16.07 34.04 -11.12
CA HIS A 454 -15.75 33.99 -9.71
C HIS A 454 -17.03 34.02 -8.88
N ILE A 455 -17.23 32.98 -8.07
CA ILE A 455 -18.40 32.86 -7.19
C ILE A 455 -17.98 32.61 -5.76
N LYS A 456 -18.72 33.20 -4.81
CA LYS A 456 -18.52 33.02 -3.38
C LYS A 456 -19.77 32.45 -2.72
N ALA A 457 -19.57 31.76 -1.61
CA ALA A 457 -20.64 31.39 -0.71
C ALA A 457 -20.51 32.22 0.56
N VAL A 458 -21.62 32.81 1.00
CA VAL A 458 -21.68 33.61 2.22
C VAL A 458 -22.75 33.07 3.16
N ASP A 459 -22.54 33.33 4.45
CA ASP A 459 -23.50 33.04 5.49
C ASP A 459 -24.67 34.04 5.43
N PRO A 460 -25.93 33.58 5.44
CA PRO A 460 -27.11 34.44 5.29
C PRO A 460 -27.32 35.41 6.45
N GLU A 461 -26.90 35.06 7.67
CA GLU A 461 -27.15 35.86 8.87
C GLU A 461 -26.01 36.85 9.11
N THR A 462 -24.79 36.40 8.90
CA THR A 462 -23.58 37.17 9.26
C THR A 462 -22.91 37.83 8.06
N GLY A 463 -23.26 37.46 6.83
CA GLY A 463 -22.54 37.87 5.62
C GLY A 463 -21.12 37.33 5.52
N LYS A 464 -20.73 36.42 6.43
CA LYS A 464 -19.36 35.90 6.50
C LYS A 464 -19.02 35.09 5.25
N PHE A 465 -17.82 35.33 4.70
CA PHE A 465 -17.27 34.54 3.59
C PHE A 465 -17.04 33.07 4.00
N LEU A 466 -17.60 32.12 3.26
CA LEU A 466 -17.54 30.69 3.59
C LEU A 466 -16.69 29.87 2.63
N GLY A 467 -16.69 30.21 1.34
CA GLY A 467 -16.01 29.45 0.29
C GLY A 467 -16.03 30.15 -1.06
N TYR A 468 -15.24 29.62 -1.98
CA TYR A 468 -14.92 30.23 -3.26
C TYR A 468 -14.80 29.18 -4.36
N ALA A 469 -15.31 29.51 -5.56
CA ALA A 469 -15.05 28.74 -6.76
C ALA A 469 -14.74 29.66 -7.96
N ARG A 470 -13.87 29.18 -8.84
CA ARG A 470 -13.48 29.85 -10.09
C ARG A 470 -13.69 28.91 -11.26
N TRP A 471 -14.46 29.37 -12.22
CA TRP A 471 -14.77 28.67 -13.46
C TRP A 471 -14.13 29.40 -14.63
N ALA A 472 -13.62 28.67 -15.63
CA ALA A 472 -13.10 29.22 -16.87
C ALA A 472 -13.93 28.70 -18.04
N LEU A 473 -14.47 29.62 -18.83
CA LEU A 473 -15.25 29.35 -20.04
C LEU A 473 -14.33 29.33 -21.26
N PRO A 474 -14.62 28.47 -22.26
CA PRO A 474 -13.97 28.56 -23.56
C PRO A 474 -14.29 29.89 -24.24
N GLN A 475 -13.33 30.46 -24.98
CA GLN A 475 -13.45 31.79 -25.60
C GLN A 475 -14.74 31.99 -26.41
N LYS A 476 -15.18 30.95 -27.14
CA LYS A 476 -16.40 30.98 -27.96
C LYS A 476 -17.71 31.06 -27.18
N TYR A 477 -17.71 30.75 -25.89
CA TYR A 477 -18.89 30.80 -25.02
C TYR A 477 -18.87 31.98 -24.05
N CYS A 478 -17.96 32.94 -24.24
CA CYS A 478 -17.82 34.07 -23.33
C CYS A 478 -18.84 35.19 -23.60
N LYS A 479 -19.38 35.27 -24.82
CA LYS A 479 -20.34 36.31 -25.24
C LYS A 479 -21.52 35.68 -25.98
N ASN A 480 -22.71 36.23 -25.75
CA ASN A 480 -23.92 35.93 -26.50
C ASN A 480 -23.83 36.52 -27.92
N ALA A 481 -24.76 36.14 -28.80
CA ALA A 481 -24.80 36.64 -30.19
C ALA A 481 -24.98 38.17 -30.29
N ASP A 482 -25.52 38.80 -29.25
CA ASP A 482 -25.70 40.25 -29.11
C ASP A 482 -24.46 40.97 -28.54
N GLY A 483 -23.39 40.23 -28.21
CA GLY A 483 -22.15 40.76 -27.63
C GLY A 483 -22.17 40.93 -26.11
N THR A 484 -23.27 40.61 -25.43
CA THR A 484 -23.35 40.63 -23.97
C THR A 484 -22.56 39.46 -23.34
N PRO A 485 -21.96 39.63 -22.14
CA PRO A 485 -21.22 38.55 -21.50
C PRO A 485 -22.14 37.40 -21.05
N VAL A 486 -21.68 36.17 -21.28
CA VAL A 486 -22.34 34.96 -20.75
C VAL A 486 -22.01 34.80 -19.28
N TRP A 487 -23.00 34.47 -18.45
CA TRP A 487 -22.86 34.37 -16.98
C TRP A 487 -22.25 35.66 -16.38
N PRO A 488 -22.90 36.83 -16.56
CA PRO A 488 -22.40 38.11 -16.09
C PRO A 488 -22.21 38.17 -14.57
N GLU A 489 -23.02 37.43 -13.81
CA GLU A 489 -22.98 37.40 -12.35
C GLU A 489 -21.64 36.86 -11.82
N GLY A 490 -20.99 35.97 -12.57
CA GLY A 490 -19.66 35.49 -12.20
C GLY A 490 -18.52 36.44 -12.62
N GLN A 491 -18.80 37.47 -13.40
CA GLN A 491 -17.77 38.39 -13.91
C GLN A 491 -17.55 39.54 -12.92
N VAL A 492 -16.35 39.61 -12.34
CA VAL A 492 -15.99 40.67 -11.39
C VAL A 492 -16.09 42.03 -12.08
N PRO A 493 -16.74 43.06 -11.49
CA PRO A 493 -16.79 44.41 -12.07
C PRO A 493 -15.39 44.98 -12.33
N ASP A 494 -15.20 45.71 -13.43
CA ASP A 494 -13.91 46.37 -13.69
C ASP A 494 -13.71 47.54 -12.72
N VAL A 495 -12.45 47.94 -12.56
CA VAL A 495 -12.06 49.10 -11.76
C VAL A 495 -11.49 50.18 -12.66
N ASP A 496 -11.40 51.41 -12.14
CA ASP A 496 -10.80 52.50 -12.90
C ASP A 496 -9.32 52.20 -13.23
N PRO A 497 -8.78 52.77 -14.32
CA PRO A 497 -7.41 52.49 -14.76
C PRO A 497 -6.33 52.82 -13.72
N VAL A 498 -6.56 53.82 -12.85
CA VAL A 498 -5.60 54.23 -11.81
C VAL A 498 -5.55 53.18 -10.72
N GLU A 499 -6.71 52.71 -10.26
CA GLU A 499 -6.80 51.63 -9.29
C GLU A 499 -6.28 50.30 -9.85
N LYS A 500 -6.54 50.02 -11.13
CA LYS A 500 -5.96 48.86 -11.82
C LYS A 500 -4.43 48.87 -11.81
N ALA A 501 -3.82 50.04 -12.07
CA ALA A 501 -2.37 50.20 -12.02
C ALA A 501 -1.81 49.97 -10.59
N ARG A 502 -2.51 50.48 -9.57
CA ARG A 502 -2.15 50.23 -8.15
C ARG A 502 -2.24 48.76 -7.78
N ILE A 503 -3.29 48.06 -8.22
CA ILE A 503 -3.47 46.63 -8.02
C ILE A 503 -2.32 45.83 -8.64
N VAL A 504 -1.91 46.17 -9.87
CA VAL A 504 -0.79 45.52 -10.55
C VAL A 504 0.51 45.75 -9.78
N GLN A 505 0.80 47.00 -9.41
CA GLN A 505 2.00 47.35 -8.65
C GLN A 505 2.06 46.59 -7.30
N ARG A 506 0.95 46.54 -6.57
CA ARG A 506 0.85 45.80 -5.30
C ARG A 506 1.07 44.30 -5.48
N ALA A 507 0.52 43.71 -6.53
CA ALA A 507 0.67 42.29 -6.80
C ALA A 507 2.11 41.90 -7.23
N GLU A 508 2.83 42.82 -7.88
CA GLU A 508 4.22 42.64 -8.31
C GLU A 508 5.22 42.86 -7.16
N ALA A 509 4.87 43.70 -6.19
CA ALA A 509 5.65 43.88 -4.97
C ALA A 509 5.51 42.71 -3.97
N ALA A 510 4.55 41.81 -4.16
CA ALA A 510 4.33 40.66 -3.28
C ALA A 510 5.41 39.59 -3.50
N ASP A 511 5.97 39.07 -2.40
CA ASP A 511 6.99 38.02 -2.39
C ASP A 511 6.37 36.65 -2.67
N TRP A 512 6.12 36.36 -3.95
CA TRP A 512 5.44 35.14 -4.40
C TRP A 512 6.40 34.19 -5.11
N ASN A 513 7.12 33.38 -4.33
CA ASN A 513 8.12 32.45 -4.84
C ASN A 513 7.94 31.00 -4.32
N PRO A 514 6.88 30.28 -4.76
CA PRO A 514 6.69 28.88 -4.42
C PRO A 514 7.82 28.01 -5.01
N ASP A 515 8.25 26.98 -4.27
CA ASP A 515 9.21 25.98 -4.76
C ASP A 515 8.60 25.14 -5.89
N GLN A 516 9.20 25.25 -7.07
CA GLN A 516 8.75 24.56 -8.29
C GLN A 516 9.44 23.21 -8.50
N SER A 517 10.26 22.74 -7.54
CA SER A 517 10.99 21.47 -7.69
C SER A 517 10.08 20.25 -7.87
N SER A 518 8.83 20.32 -7.39
CA SER A 518 7.81 19.28 -7.59
C SER A 518 7.04 19.39 -8.90
N ASP A 519 7.12 20.50 -9.64
CA ASP A 519 6.31 20.75 -10.84
C ASP A 519 6.58 19.72 -11.95
N VAL A 520 7.76 19.10 -11.95
CA VAL A 520 8.11 17.99 -12.86
C VAL A 520 7.12 16.80 -12.71
N LEU A 521 6.59 16.58 -11.51
CA LEU A 521 5.60 15.52 -11.25
C LEU A 521 4.22 15.84 -11.86
N ASP A 522 3.91 17.11 -12.05
CA ASP A 522 2.64 17.58 -12.62
C ASP A 522 2.69 17.66 -14.16
N VAL A 523 3.87 17.53 -14.78
CA VAL A 523 4.04 17.57 -16.25
C VAL A 523 3.16 16.55 -16.96
N PRO A 524 3.13 15.25 -16.59
CA PRO A 524 2.29 14.27 -17.25
C PRO A 524 0.79 14.59 -17.13
N LEU A 525 0.35 15.08 -15.96
CA LEU A 525 -1.04 15.47 -15.72
C LEU A 525 -1.42 16.70 -16.55
N THR A 526 -0.53 17.68 -16.63
CA THR A 526 -0.72 18.91 -17.42
C THR A 526 -0.80 18.58 -18.91
N MET A 527 0.05 17.67 -19.40
CA MET A 527 0.01 17.20 -20.78
C MET A 527 -1.30 16.46 -21.08
N LYS A 528 -1.77 15.62 -20.16
CA LYS A 528 -3.06 14.92 -20.32
C LYS A 528 -4.26 15.87 -20.27
N LYS A 529 -4.24 16.86 -19.38
CA LYS A 529 -5.22 17.95 -19.34
C LYS A 529 -5.28 18.66 -20.69
N LYS A 530 -4.13 19.06 -21.23
CA LYS A 530 -4.05 19.74 -22.54
C LYS A 530 -4.60 18.87 -23.68
N GLU A 531 -4.27 17.58 -23.68
CA GLU A 531 -4.81 16.62 -24.66
C GLU A 531 -6.33 16.52 -24.60
N LEU A 532 -6.91 16.42 -23.39
CA LEU A 532 -8.36 16.30 -23.20
C LEU A 532 -9.10 17.58 -23.56
N LEU A 533 -8.60 18.74 -23.11
CA LEU A 533 -9.18 20.04 -23.41
C LEU A 533 -9.05 20.42 -24.91
N ALA A 534 -8.15 19.77 -25.66
CA ALA A 534 -8.06 19.95 -27.12
C ALA A 534 -9.11 19.15 -27.91
N LYS A 535 -9.68 18.09 -27.33
CA LYS A 535 -10.65 17.21 -28.01
C LYS A 535 -12.07 17.77 -28.01
N LYS A 536 -12.43 18.51 -26.97
CA LYS A 536 -13.77 19.05 -26.74
C LYS A 536 -13.66 20.29 -25.88
N ASP A 537 -14.59 21.23 -26.08
CA ASP A 537 -14.71 22.40 -25.22
C ASP A 537 -15.39 22.04 -23.91
N TYR A 538 -14.76 22.44 -22.81
CA TYR A 538 -15.28 22.26 -21.46
C TYR A 538 -15.32 23.58 -20.71
N ILE A 539 -16.30 23.74 -19.82
CA ILE A 539 -16.18 24.70 -18.73
C ILE A 539 -15.29 24.08 -17.64
N VAL A 540 -14.23 24.79 -17.27
CA VAL A 540 -13.19 24.25 -16.38
C VAL A 540 -13.37 24.80 -14.98
N LEU A 541 -13.53 23.94 -13.97
CA LEU A 541 -13.40 24.37 -12.58
C LEU A 541 -11.91 24.49 -12.24
N GLU A 542 -11.38 25.72 -12.28
CA GLU A 542 -9.95 25.96 -12.07
C GLU A 542 -9.56 25.99 -10.59
N PHE A 543 -10.39 26.64 -9.75
CA PHE A 543 -10.14 26.75 -8.32
C PHE A 543 -11.41 26.49 -7.54
N PHE A 544 -11.27 25.73 -6.46
CA PHE A 544 -12.38 25.37 -5.58
C PHE A 544 -11.85 25.19 -4.17
N ALA A 545 -12.31 26.04 -3.24
CA ALA A 545 -11.82 26.05 -1.87
C ALA A 545 -12.89 26.49 -0.89
N VAL A 546 -13.02 25.73 0.20
CA VAL A 546 -13.88 26.05 1.34
C VAL A 546 -13.02 26.12 2.59
N HIS A 547 -13.17 27.20 3.35
CA HIS A 547 -12.41 27.42 4.58
C HIS A 547 -12.54 26.20 5.51
N PRO A 548 -11.47 25.73 6.17
CA PRO A 548 -11.51 24.50 6.98
C PRO A 548 -12.64 24.46 8.03
N GLU A 549 -12.95 25.60 8.65
CA GLU A 549 -14.05 25.73 9.62
C GLU A 549 -15.44 25.49 9.01
N ASN A 550 -15.56 25.59 7.69
CA ASN A 550 -16.82 25.50 6.94
C ASN A 550 -16.92 24.24 6.08
N GLN A 551 -15.88 23.40 6.09
CA GLN A 551 -15.88 22.11 5.39
C GLN A 551 -16.88 21.13 6.01
N ARG A 552 -17.39 20.21 5.19
CA ARG A 552 -18.40 19.19 5.57
C ARG A 552 -19.75 19.75 6.05
N LYS A 553 -20.01 21.05 5.89
CA LYS A 553 -21.32 21.66 6.20
C LYS A 553 -22.28 21.73 5.00
N GLY A 554 -21.76 21.54 3.78
CA GLY A 554 -22.53 21.59 2.52
C GLY A 554 -22.16 22.75 1.59
N VAL A 555 -21.33 23.70 2.05
CA VAL A 555 -20.89 24.89 1.29
C VAL A 555 -20.29 24.53 -0.07
N GLY A 556 -19.38 23.55 -0.11
CA GLY A 556 -18.75 23.12 -1.35
C GLY A 556 -19.74 22.51 -2.34
N THR A 557 -20.72 21.75 -1.85
CA THR A 557 -21.78 21.18 -2.69
C THR A 557 -22.66 22.29 -3.30
N ALA A 558 -22.99 23.33 -2.52
CA ALA A 558 -23.77 24.47 -3.02
C ALA A 558 -23.03 25.24 -4.13
N LEU A 559 -21.74 25.55 -3.92
CA LEU A 559 -20.89 26.20 -4.93
C LEU A 559 -20.76 25.37 -6.22
N LEU A 560 -20.58 24.06 -6.08
CA LEU A 560 -20.44 23.17 -7.22
C LEU A 560 -21.76 23.06 -8.01
N LYS A 561 -22.89 22.88 -7.32
CA LYS A 561 -24.22 22.80 -7.95
C LYS A 561 -24.54 24.05 -8.77
N TYR A 562 -24.23 25.23 -8.24
CA TYR A 562 -24.45 26.48 -8.95
C TYR A 562 -23.68 26.52 -10.29
N GLY A 563 -22.39 26.13 -10.27
CA GLY A 563 -21.60 26.08 -11.50
C GLY A 563 -22.05 24.97 -12.47
N VAL A 564 -22.50 23.82 -11.96
CA VAL A 564 -23.05 22.74 -12.79
C VAL A 564 -24.29 23.20 -13.54
N GLN A 565 -25.21 23.85 -12.85
CA GLN A 565 -26.41 24.39 -13.48
C GLN A 565 -26.06 25.39 -14.59
N LYS A 566 -25.08 26.28 -14.35
CA LYS A 566 -24.63 27.22 -15.39
C LYS A 566 -24.02 26.50 -16.59
N ALA A 567 -23.32 25.39 -16.38
CA ALA A 567 -22.81 24.57 -17.48
C ALA A 567 -23.95 23.90 -18.28
N GLU A 568 -24.98 23.39 -17.58
CA GLU A 568 -26.17 22.78 -18.19
C GLU A 568 -27.01 23.79 -18.98
N GLU A 569 -27.22 25.00 -18.44
CA GLU A 569 -27.87 26.12 -19.14
C GLU A 569 -27.17 26.46 -20.46
N LEU A 570 -25.84 26.33 -20.49
CA LEU A 570 -25.02 26.58 -21.68
C LEU A 570 -24.85 25.34 -22.58
N GLY A 571 -25.26 24.15 -22.12
CA GLY A 571 -25.06 22.89 -22.83
C GLY A 571 -23.58 22.52 -23.04
N ILE A 572 -22.71 22.89 -22.11
CA ILE A 572 -21.25 22.64 -22.18
C ILE A 572 -20.87 21.61 -21.11
N ASP A 573 -20.04 20.63 -21.48
CA ASP A 573 -19.50 19.67 -20.52
C ASP A 573 -18.54 20.35 -19.53
N ILE A 574 -18.45 19.78 -18.34
CA ILE A 574 -17.57 20.28 -17.28
C ILE A 574 -16.29 19.46 -17.23
N PHE A 575 -15.16 20.13 -17.05
CA PHE A 575 -13.88 19.50 -16.73
C PHE A 575 -13.42 19.91 -15.34
N VAL A 576 -13.13 18.92 -14.49
CA VAL A 576 -12.59 19.13 -13.15
C VAL A 576 -11.29 18.33 -12.97
N MET A 577 -10.31 18.91 -12.27
CA MET A 577 -9.19 18.14 -11.73
C MET A 577 -9.37 18.01 -10.23
N ALA A 578 -9.57 16.78 -9.76
CA ALA A 578 -9.89 16.52 -8.37
C ALA A 578 -8.61 16.25 -7.54
N PHE A 579 -8.40 17.07 -6.52
CA PHE A 579 -7.54 16.71 -5.39
C PHE A 579 -8.31 15.82 -4.41
N VAL A 580 -7.59 15.05 -3.59
CA VAL A 580 -8.17 14.07 -2.65
C VAL A 580 -9.26 14.68 -1.75
N GLY A 581 -9.09 15.94 -1.33
CA GLY A 581 -10.08 16.65 -0.50
C GLY A 581 -11.39 16.99 -1.23
N GLY A 582 -11.34 17.26 -2.54
CA GLY A 582 -12.51 17.62 -3.35
C GLY A 582 -13.23 16.42 -3.97
N PHE A 583 -12.56 15.27 -4.12
CA PHE A 583 -13.05 14.10 -4.83
C PHE A 583 -14.44 13.63 -4.39
N ARG A 584 -14.72 13.60 -3.07
CA ARG A 584 -16.03 13.16 -2.55
C ARG A 584 -17.17 14.09 -2.96
N VAL A 585 -16.90 15.39 -3.08
CA VAL A 585 -17.90 16.38 -3.47
C VAL A 585 -18.26 16.18 -4.94
N TYR A 586 -17.26 15.99 -5.81
CA TYR A 586 -17.46 15.69 -7.23
C TYR A 586 -18.24 14.38 -7.43
N LYS A 587 -17.81 13.29 -6.78
CA LYS A 587 -18.50 11.99 -6.87
C LYS A 587 -19.96 12.04 -6.42
N SER A 588 -20.26 12.86 -5.40
CA SER A 588 -21.64 13.03 -4.92
C SER A 588 -22.56 13.74 -5.91
N GLN A 589 -21.99 14.48 -6.87
CA GLN A 589 -22.72 15.18 -7.93
C GLN A 589 -22.56 14.46 -9.29
N CYS A 590 -22.22 13.17 -9.28
CA CYS A 590 -22.11 12.32 -10.47
C CYS A 590 -21.03 12.74 -11.48
N PHE A 591 -19.96 13.40 -11.03
CA PHE A 591 -18.72 13.59 -11.79
C PHE A 591 -17.83 12.34 -11.81
#